data_AF-A0A1W1C595-F1
#
_entry.id   AF-A0A1W1C595-F1
#
_cell.length_a   1.000
_cell.length_b   1.000
_cell.length_c   1.000
_cell.angle_alpha   90.00
_cell.angle_beta   90.00
_cell.angle_gamma   90.00
#
_symmetry.space_group_name_H-M   'P 1'
#
loop_
_entity.id
_entity.type
_entity.pdbx_description
1 polymer ?
#
loop_
_entity_poly.entity_id
_entity_poly.type
_entity_poly.pdbx_seq_one_letter_code
_entity_poly.pdbx_strand_id
1 'polypeptide(L)'
;MNRNLIIFLLVVIGTIIIDYNIKIWAMESVDGIEQATILKGSCIDLELHYNTGVAFSMLTFLGDNLKWIQLLLILGIIGFVLYEGYLKQYAFAIGLIVGGAIGNLHDRFVYKGVVATTCCTLGELYQIYFK
;
A
#
# COMPACT_ATOMS: atom_id res chain seq x y z
N MET A 1 -14.59 25.82 4.65
CA MET A 1 -13.78 24.58 4.73
C MET A 1 -12.33 24.95 4.46
N ASN A 2 -11.38 24.60 5.35
CA ASN A 2 -9.97 25.00 5.21
C ASN A 2 -9.39 24.42 3.92
N ARG A 3 -8.85 25.27 3.02
CA ARG A 3 -8.26 24.86 1.72
C ARG A 3 -7.36 23.62 1.84
N ASN A 4 -6.52 23.58 2.87
CA ASN A 4 -5.57 22.49 3.10
C ASN A 4 -6.27 21.17 3.49
N LEU A 5 -7.40 21.23 4.20
CA LEU A 5 -8.20 20.05 4.50
C LEU A 5 -8.83 19.49 3.21
N ILE A 6 -9.29 20.36 2.31
CA ILE A 6 -9.82 19.94 1.00
C ILE A 6 -8.72 19.24 0.19
N ILE A 7 -7.54 19.84 0.11
CA ILE A 7 -6.38 19.24 -0.58
C ILE A 7 -6.07 17.88 0.02
N PHE A 8 -5.95 17.79 1.36
CA PHE A 8 -5.70 16.53 2.04
C PHE A 8 -6.74 15.46 1.68
N LEU A 9 -8.03 15.76 1.81
CA LEU A 9 -9.11 14.80 1.52
C LEU A 9 -9.13 14.37 0.05
N LEU A 10 -8.96 15.32 -0.88
CA LEU A 10 -8.90 15.00 -2.31
C LEU A 10 -7.70 14.11 -2.64
N VAL A 11 -6.55 14.36 -2.03
CA VAL A 11 -5.35 13.53 -2.24
C VAL A 11 -5.55 12.14 -1.63
N VAL A 12 -6.07 12.03 -0.40
CA VAL A 12 -6.38 10.71 0.22
C VAL A 12 -7.31 9.91 -0.68
N ILE A 13 -8.42 10.50 -1.11
CA ILE A 13 -9.42 9.84 -1.97
C ILE A 13 -8.80 9.46 -3.32
N GLY A 14 -8.08 10.41 -3.95
CA GLY A 14 -7.42 10.18 -5.22
C GLY A 14 -6.40 9.04 -5.15
N THR A 15 -5.56 9.02 -4.11
CA THR A 15 -4.59 7.95 -3.88
C THR A 15 -5.28 6.59 -3.70
N ILE A 16 -6.34 6.51 -2.89
CA ILE A 16 -7.10 5.27 -2.69
C ILE A 16 -7.69 4.77 -4.00
N ILE A 17 -8.31 5.66 -4.80
CA ILE A 17 -8.90 5.29 -6.09
C ILE A 17 -7.82 4.78 -7.03
N ILE A 18 -6.72 5.50 -7.17
CA ILE A 18 -5.63 5.11 -8.08
C ILE A 18 -5.02 3.77 -7.65
N ASP A 19 -4.71 3.62 -6.36
CA ASP A 19 -4.15 2.39 -5.78
C ASP A 19 -5.07 1.19 -6.01
N TYR A 20 -6.36 1.32 -5.69
CA TYR A 20 -7.36 0.27 -5.89
C TYR A 20 -7.48 -0.15 -7.37
N ASN A 21 -7.54 0.81 -8.29
CA ASN A 21 -7.66 0.49 -9.72
C ASN A 21 -6.40 -0.20 -10.27
N ILE A 22 -5.20 0.24 -9.85
CA ILE A 22 -3.95 -0.42 -10.24
C ILE A 22 -3.92 -1.87 -9.73
N LYS A 23 -4.34 -2.10 -8.48
CA LYS A 23 -4.40 -3.44 -7.88
C LYS A 23 -5.37 -4.35 -8.59
N ILE A 24 -6.58 -3.87 -8.91
CA ILE A 24 -7.56 -4.64 -9.68
C ILE A 24 -7.01 -5.00 -11.05
N TRP A 25 -6.52 -4.00 -11.80
CA TRP A 25 -5.94 -4.24 -13.11
C TRP A 25 -4.82 -5.29 -13.06
N ALA A 26 -3.96 -5.23 -12.05
CA ALA A 26 -2.87 -6.18 -11.87
C ALA A 26 -3.36 -7.61 -11.58
N MET A 27 -4.39 -7.76 -10.74
CA MET A 27 -5.00 -9.06 -10.44
C MET A 27 -5.73 -9.66 -11.64
N GLU A 28 -6.42 -8.81 -12.42
CA GLU A 28 -7.12 -9.22 -13.65
C GLU A 28 -6.12 -9.59 -14.76
N SER A 29 -4.95 -8.96 -14.80
CA SER A 29 -3.93 -9.21 -15.83
C SER A 29 -3.28 -10.60 -15.74
N VAL A 30 -3.51 -11.34 -14.66
CA VAL A 30 -2.89 -12.66 -14.42
C VAL A 30 -3.93 -13.77 -14.25
N ASP A 31 -5.19 -13.54 -14.63
CA ASP A 31 -6.28 -14.52 -14.61
C ASP A 31 -6.41 -15.30 -13.28
N GLY A 32 -6.20 -14.61 -12.16
CA GLY A 32 -6.30 -15.20 -10.82
C GLY A 32 -5.07 -16.00 -10.36
N ILE A 33 -3.96 -15.99 -11.11
CA ILE A 33 -2.69 -16.54 -10.64
C ILE A 33 -2.18 -15.66 -9.50
N GLU A 34 -1.99 -16.25 -8.32
CA GLU A 34 -1.67 -15.50 -7.11
C GLU A 34 -0.27 -14.88 -7.11
N GLN A 35 0.63 -15.35 -7.97
CA GLN A 35 1.96 -14.80 -8.15
C GLN A 35 2.41 -15.03 -9.59
N ALA A 36 2.50 -13.94 -10.36
CA ALA A 36 2.81 -14.02 -11.79
C ALA A 36 3.45 -12.73 -12.30
N THR A 37 4.31 -12.90 -13.31
CA THR A 37 4.83 -11.77 -14.09
C THR A 37 3.75 -11.24 -15.02
N ILE A 38 3.33 -10.00 -14.82
CA ILE A 38 2.33 -9.28 -15.64
C ILE A 38 2.97 -8.79 -16.94
N LEU A 39 4.13 -8.12 -16.85
CA LEU A 39 4.87 -7.61 -18.00
C LEU A 39 6.35 -7.88 -17.82
N LYS A 40 7.01 -8.38 -18.86
CA LYS A 40 8.47 -8.49 -18.91
C LYS A 40 9.06 -7.27 -19.60
N GLY A 41 10.01 -6.61 -18.94
CA GLY A 41 10.75 -5.49 -19.50
C GLY A 41 12.20 -5.86 -19.76
N SER A 42 12.91 -5.01 -20.50
CA SER A 42 14.35 -5.19 -20.72
C SER A 42 15.16 -4.95 -19.45
N CYS A 43 14.67 -4.06 -18.59
CA CYS A 43 15.33 -3.66 -17.35
C CYS A 43 14.43 -3.72 -16.13
N ILE A 44 13.13 -4.02 -16.25
CA ILE A 44 12.13 -4.04 -15.16
C ILE A 44 11.04 -5.05 -15.52
N ASP A 45 10.84 -6.08 -14.70
CA ASP A 45 9.65 -6.94 -14.80
C ASP A 45 8.60 -6.47 -13.80
N LEU A 46 7.35 -6.38 -14.25
CA LEU A 46 6.19 -6.08 -13.42
C LEU A 46 5.59 -7.40 -12.95
N GLU A 47 5.62 -7.65 -11.65
CA GLU A 47 5.14 -8.90 -11.06
C GLU A 47 4.05 -8.65 -10.02
N LEU A 48 3.04 -9.51 -9.98
CA LEU A 48 2.00 -9.50 -8.96
C LEU A 48 2.43 -10.36 -7.76
N HIS A 49 2.30 -9.79 -6.56
CA HIS A 49 2.55 -10.49 -5.30
C HIS A 49 1.53 -10.09 -4.23
N TYR A 50 1.35 -10.97 -3.25
CA TYR A 50 0.61 -10.68 -2.02
C TYR A 50 1.57 -10.67 -0.84
N ASN A 51 1.75 -9.51 -0.21
CA ASN A 51 2.60 -9.38 0.97
C ASN A 51 1.80 -9.60 2.25
N THR A 52 2.07 -10.69 2.96
CA THR A 52 1.45 -11.03 4.24
C THR A 52 2.07 -10.25 5.41
N GLY A 53 3.35 -9.89 5.32
CA GLY A 53 4.06 -9.06 6.29
C GLY A 53 4.07 -7.57 5.95
N VAL A 54 4.93 -6.79 6.59
CA VAL A 54 5.27 -5.42 6.14
C VAL A 54 6.49 -5.46 5.21
N ALA A 55 7.23 -4.35 5.05
CA ALA A 55 8.45 -4.35 4.24
C ALA A 55 9.40 -5.49 4.67
N PHE A 56 10.00 -6.17 3.69
CA PHE A 56 10.92 -7.31 3.90
C PHE A 56 10.31 -8.47 4.70
N SER A 57 9.00 -8.69 4.58
CA SER A 57 8.27 -9.73 5.31
C SER A 57 8.43 -9.66 6.84
N MET A 58 8.76 -8.48 7.37
CA MET A 58 8.78 -8.29 8.81
C MET A 58 7.36 -8.46 9.37
N LEU A 59 7.27 -8.89 10.63
CA LEU A 59 6.01 -9.05 11.35
C LEU A 59 5.02 -10.08 10.75
N THR A 60 5.47 -10.99 9.87
CA THR A 60 4.62 -12.08 9.35
C THR A 60 4.08 -12.99 10.45
N PHE A 61 4.83 -13.18 11.55
CA PHE A 61 4.41 -13.99 12.70
C PHE A 61 3.12 -13.47 13.39
N LEU A 62 2.73 -12.22 13.15
CA LEU A 62 1.48 -11.66 13.68
C LEU A 62 0.24 -12.12 12.90
N GLY A 63 0.41 -12.61 11.68
CA GLY A 63 -0.69 -13.06 10.81
C GLY A 63 -1.82 -12.03 10.75
N ASP A 64 -3.04 -12.50 11.01
CA ASP A 64 -4.25 -11.66 11.01
C ASP A 64 -4.23 -10.49 11.99
N ASN A 65 -3.42 -10.54 13.05
CA ASN A 65 -3.33 -9.45 14.02
C ASN A 65 -2.63 -8.21 13.46
N LEU A 66 -1.86 -8.35 12.38
CA LEU A 66 -1.10 -7.26 11.80
C LEU A 66 -2.00 -6.11 11.30
N LYS A 67 -3.20 -6.41 10.80
CA LYS A 67 -4.17 -5.38 10.35
C LYS A 67 -4.64 -4.48 11.50
N TRP A 68 -4.81 -5.03 12.70
CA TRP A 68 -5.23 -4.25 13.87
C TRP A 68 -4.13 -3.32 14.37
N ILE A 69 -2.87 -3.80 14.35
CA ILE A 69 -1.71 -2.96 14.70
C ILE A 69 -1.57 -1.81 13.69
N GLN A 70 -1.73 -2.08 12.40
CA GLN A 70 -1.67 -1.04 11.37
C GLN A 70 -2.80 -0.04 11.48
N LEU A 71 -4.03 -0.49 11.76
CA LEU A 71 -5.16 0.41 12.03
C LEU A 71 -4.84 1.37 13.18
N LEU A 72 -4.35 0.85 14.31
CA LEU A 72 -3.97 1.67 15.46
C LEU A 72 -2.84 2.66 15.10
N LEU A 73 -1.83 2.22 14.35
CA LEU A 73 -0.74 3.07 13.92
C LEU A 73 -1.23 4.21 13.01
N ILE A 74 -2.10 3.91 12.05
CA ILE A 74 -2.69 4.92 11.15
C ILE A 74 -3.49 5.96 11.94
N LEU A 75 -4.35 5.51 12.86
CA LEU A 75 -5.12 6.41 13.72
C LEU A 75 -4.21 7.28 14.59
N GLY A 76 -3.15 6.70 15.16
CA GLY A 76 -2.15 7.43 15.95
C GLY A 76 -1.42 8.51 15.15
N ILE A 77 -0.97 8.18 13.94
CA ILE A 77 -0.27 9.14 13.05
C ILE A 77 -1.23 10.26 12.61
N ILE A 78 -2.48 9.94 12.25
CA ILE A 78 -3.47 10.96 11.88
C ILE A 78 -3.75 11.88 13.08
N GLY A 79 -3.95 11.31 14.27
CA GLY A 79 -4.16 12.08 15.49
C GLY A 79 -3.00 13.03 15.78
N PHE A 80 -1.76 12.54 15.69
CA PHE A 80 -0.55 13.34 15.87
C PHE A 80 -0.43 14.48 14.85
N VAL A 81 -0.66 14.18 13.57
CA VAL A 81 -0.64 15.18 12.49
C VAL A 81 -1.67 16.29 12.70
N LEU A 82 -2.87 15.92 13.16
CA LEU A 82 -3.94 16.88 13.43
C LEU A 82 -3.63 17.74 14.65
N TYR A 83 -3.09 17.12 15.71
CA TYR A 83 -2.70 17.79 16.94
C TYR A 83 -1.60 18.84 16.70
N GLU A 84 -0.53 18.47 15.99
CA GLU A 84 0.58 19.37 15.64
C GLU A 84 0.21 20.36 14.52
N GLY A 85 -0.94 20.17 13.86
CA GLY A 85 -1.40 21.05 12.79
C GLY A 85 -0.61 20.93 11.49
N TYR A 86 0.11 19.82 11.27
CA TYR A 86 0.95 19.60 10.09
C TYR A 86 0.18 19.57 8.77
N LEU A 87 -1.14 19.33 8.81
CA LEU A 87 -1.99 19.49 7.62
C LEU A 87 -1.89 20.90 7.00
N LYS A 88 -1.58 21.93 7.79
CA LYS A 88 -1.47 23.29 7.24
C LYS A 88 -0.29 23.45 6.27
N GLN A 89 0.77 22.69 6.47
CA GLN A 89 2.02 22.78 5.72
C GLN A 89 2.19 21.63 4.73
N TYR A 90 1.71 20.43 5.08
CA TYR A 90 2.02 19.19 4.38
C TYR A 90 0.77 18.42 3.93
N ALA A 91 -0.38 19.09 3.76
CA ALA A 91 -1.66 18.46 3.37
C ALA A 91 -1.53 17.45 2.22
N PHE A 92 -0.79 17.80 1.17
CA PHE A 92 -0.61 16.94 0.01
C PHE A 92 0.21 15.68 0.35
N ALA A 93 1.40 15.85 0.94
CA ALA A 93 2.28 14.74 1.31
C ALA A 93 1.62 13.80 2.33
N ILE A 94 0.96 14.36 3.34
CA ILE A 94 0.23 13.57 4.34
C ILE A 94 -0.97 12.86 3.69
N GLY A 95 -1.63 13.50 2.73
CA GLY A 95 -2.70 12.86 1.97
C GLY A 95 -2.24 11.62 1.22
N LEU A 96 -1.07 11.67 0.57
CA LEU A 96 -0.48 10.50 -0.10
C LEU A 96 -0.16 9.38 0.90
N ILE A 97 0.46 9.72 2.03
CA ILE A 97 0.83 8.75 3.07
C ILE A 97 -0.41 8.06 3.65
N VAL A 98 -1.42 8.85 4.02
CA VAL A 98 -2.66 8.33 4.62
C VAL A 98 -3.46 7.52 3.58
N GLY A 99 -3.57 8.01 2.35
CA GLY A 99 -4.26 7.30 1.27
C GLY A 99 -3.62 5.94 0.99
N GLY A 100 -2.29 5.88 0.85
CA GLY A 100 -1.57 4.62 0.66
C GLY A 100 -1.65 3.68 1.87
N ALA A 101 -1.62 4.22 3.09
CA ALA A 101 -1.77 3.42 4.30
C ALA A 101 -3.17 2.80 4.41
N ILE A 102 -4.22 3.57 4.07
CA ILE A 102 -5.61 3.07 4.05
C ILE A 102 -5.78 2.02 2.95
N GLY A 103 -5.26 2.24 1.74
CA GLY A 103 -5.31 1.26 0.65
C GLY A 103 -4.67 -0.09 1.03
N ASN A 104 -3.48 -0.05 1.65
CA ASN A 104 -2.82 -1.27 2.13
C ASN A 104 -3.55 -1.92 3.31
N LEU A 105 -4.14 -1.14 4.20
CA LEU A 105 -4.93 -1.68 5.30
C LEU A 105 -6.20 -2.37 4.77
N HIS A 106 -6.89 -1.75 3.82
CA HIS A 106 -8.06 -2.32 3.14
C HIS A 106 -7.74 -3.69 2.56
N ASP A 107 -6.61 -3.83 1.87
CA ASP A 107 -6.22 -5.11 1.28
C ASP A 107 -6.07 -6.22 2.33
N ARG A 108 -5.62 -5.92 3.54
CA ARG A 108 -5.51 -6.93 4.61
C ARG A 108 -6.85 -7.36 5.20
N PHE A 109 -7.90 -6.59 4.97
CA PHE A 109 -9.25 -6.97 5.37
C PHE A 109 -9.96 -7.76 4.28
N VAL A 110 -9.62 -7.52 3.00
CA VAL A 110 -10.33 -8.10 1.84
C VAL A 110 -9.58 -9.29 1.24
N TYR A 111 -8.26 -9.20 1.18
CA TYR A 111 -7.38 -10.20 0.58
C TYR A 111 -6.49 -10.86 1.65
N LYS A 112 -5.76 -11.91 1.25
CA LYS A 112 -4.80 -12.64 2.09
C LYS A 112 -3.57 -11.82 2.51
N GLY A 113 -3.38 -10.63 1.95
CA GLY A 113 -2.23 -9.76 2.16
C GLY A 113 -2.34 -8.50 1.29
N VAL A 114 -1.36 -7.62 1.37
CA VAL A 114 -1.30 -6.41 0.55
C VAL A 114 -1.00 -6.79 -0.89
N VAL A 115 -1.82 -6.33 -1.84
CA VAL A 115 -1.59 -6.55 -3.27
C VAL A 115 -0.48 -5.62 -3.72
N ALA A 116 0.63 -6.17 -4.18
CA ALA A 116 1.80 -5.41 -4.58
C ALA A 116 2.21 -5.77 -6.01
N THR A 117 2.36 -4.75 -6.85
CA THR A 117 3.03 -4.88 -8.13
C THR A 117 4.47 -4.42 -7.96
N THR A 118 5.42 -5.36 -7.90
CA THR A 118 6.84 -4.99 -7.75
C THR A 118 7.57 -5.04 -9.07
N CYS A 119 8.56 -4.15 -9.20
CA CYS A 119 9.55 -4.14 -10.26
C CYS A 119 10.73 -5.01 -9.82
N CYS A 120 10.98 -6.13 -10.50
CA CYS A 120 12.20 -6.92 -10.26
C CYS A 120 12.94 -7.20 -11.56
N THR A 121 14.23 -6.90 -11.56
CA THR A 121 15.19 -7.27 -12.62
C THR A 121 16.54 -7.39 -11.95
N LEU A 122 16.60 -8.38 -11.08
CA LEU A 122 17.81 -8.99 -10.55
C LEU A 122 17.28 -10.18 -9.76
N GLY A 123 17.09 -11.30 -10.47
CA GLY A 123 16.37 -12.50 -10.04
C GLY A 123 16.90 -13.22 -8.79
N GLU A 124 17.82 -12.61 -8.04
CA GLU A 124 18.48 -13.22 -6.87
C GLU A 124 18.18 -12.49 -5.55
N LEU A 125 17.88 -11.18 -5.56
CA LEU A 125 17.63 -10.44 -4.30
C LEU A 125 16.24 -10.76 -3.70
N TYR A 126 15.23 -11.06 -4.51
CA TYR A 126 13.83 -11.14 -4.05
C TYR A 126 13.44 -12.48 -3.39
N GLN A 127 13.99 -13.61 -3.86
CA GLN A 127 13.79 -14.95 -3.26
C GLN A 127 14.29 -15.03 -1.79
N ILE A 128 15.11 -14.06 -1.36
CA ILE A 128 15.70 -14.00 -0.02
C ILE A 128 14.78 -13.25 0.97
N TYR A 129 13.94 -12.31 0.53
CA TYR A 129 13.19 -11.41 1.43
C TYR A 129 11.68 -11.65 1.50
N PHE A 130 11.11 -12.41 0.57
CA PHE A 130 9.65 -12.62 0.46
C PHE A 130 9.22 -14.09 0.44
N LYS A 131 10.03 -14.99 1.02
CA LYS A 131 9.63 -16.38 1.32
C LYS A 131 8.80 -16.48 2.60
#